data_AF-A0A318IWT5-F1
#
_entry.id   AF-A0A318IWT5-F1
#
_cell.length_a   1.000
_cell.length_b   1.000
_cell.length_c   1.000
_cell.angle_alpha   90.00
_cell.angle_beta   90.00
_cell.angle_gamma   90.00
#
_symmetry.space_group_name_H-M   'P 1'
#
loop_
_entity.id
_entity.type
_entity.pdbx_description
1 polymer ?
#
loop_
_entity_poly.entity_id
_entity_poly.type
_entity_poly.pdbx_seq_one_letter_code
_entity_poly.pdbx_strand_id
1 'polypeptide(L)' 'MATTTSERVRIYRENLRAAGLRPIQIWVPDVRRPGFADECARQSRVIHQSIDEGDLLDFIEQATDLSHPQ' A
#
# COMPACT_ATOMS: atom_id res chain seq x y z
N MET A 1 -20.83 -3.43 -25.34
CA MET A 1 -20.29 -2.10 -24.95
C MET A 1 -19.11 -2.33 -24.03
N ALA A 2 -17.98 -1.65 -24.25
CA ALA A 2 -16.81 -1.82 -23.39
C ALA A 2 -17.07 -1.22 -22.00
N THR A 3 -16.79 -1.96 -20.94
CA THR A 3 -16.97 -1.50 -19.56
C THR A 3 -16.08 -0.29 -19.30
N THR A 4 -16.67 0.78 -18.81
CA THR A 4 -15.95 2.01 -18.52
C THR A 4 -14.98 1.82 -17.35
N THR A 5 -13.91 2.62 -17.29
CA THR A 5 -12.99 2.61 -16.13
C THR A 5 -13.75 2.84 -14.82
N SER A 6 -14.76 3.71 -14.82
CA SER A 6 -15.60 3.99 -13.65
C SER A 6 -16.36 2.76 -13.16
N GLU A 7 -16.92 1.97 -14.08
CA GLU A 7 -17.61 0.72 -13.73
C GLU A 7 -16.65 -0.33 -13.17
N ARG A 8 -15.45 -0.48 -13.76
CA ARG A 8 -14.42 -1.39 -13.22
C ARG A 8 -14.00 -1.01 -11.81
N VAL A 9 -13.76 0.29 -11.56
CA VAL A 9 -13.39 0.80 -10.24
C VAL A 9 -14.52 0.59 -9.23
N ARG A 10 -15.79 0.73 -9.66
CA ARG A 10 -16.96 0.47 -8.80
C ARG A 10 -17.01 -0.99 -8.36
N ILE A 11 -16.98 -1.93 -9.32
CA ILE A 11 -17.03 -3.37 -9.06
C ILE A 11 -15.86 -3.80 -8.14
N TYR A 12 -14.65 -3.31 -8.42
CA TYR A 12 -13.48 -3.61 -7.59
C TYR A 12 -13.68 -3.14 -6.13
N ARG A 13 -14.19 -1.92 -5.91
CA ARG A 13 -14.47 -1.41 -4.56
C ARG A 13 -15.60 -2.17 -3.87
N GLU A 14 -16.60 -2.65 -4.60
CA GLU A 14 -17.68 -3.48 -4.06
C GLU A 14 -17.13 -4.82 -3.56
N ASN A 15 -16.27 -5.47 -4.33
CA ASN A 15 -15.61 -6.72 -3.93
C ASN A 15 -14.73 -6.52 -2.68
N LEU A 16 -13.94 -5.44 -2.63
CA LEU A 16 -13.13 -5.14 -1.43
C LEU A 16 -14.00 -4.92 -0.19
N ARG A 17 -15.14 -4.21 -0.31
CA ARG A 17 -16.08 -4.03 0.80
C ARG A 17 -16.70 -5.35 1.25
N ALA A 18 -17.06 -6.22 0.30
CA ALA A 18 -17.60 -7.55 0.61
C ALA A 18 -16.58 -8.43 1.35
N ALA A 19 -15.28 -8.26 1.07
CA ALA A 19 -14.18 -8.88 1.81
C ALA A 19 -13.89 -8.21 3.18
N GLY A 20 -14.73 -7.27 3.64
CA GLY A 20 -14.56 -6.59 4.92
C GLY A 20 -13.56 -5.42 4.92
N LEU A 21 -13.01 -5.05 3.76
CA LEU A 21 -12.05 -3.96 3.65
C LEU A 21 -12.76 -2.60 3.50
N ARG A 22 -12.22 -1.59 4.18
CA ARG A 22 -12.69 -0.20 4.07
C ARG A 22 -11.67 0.63 3.30
N PRO A 23 -12.07 1.35 2.24
CA PRO A 23 -11.17 2.25 1.54
C PRO A 23 -10.78 3.42 2.43
N ILE A 24 -9.48 3.70 2.51
CA ILE A 24 -8.94 4.93 3.10
C ILE A 24 -8.34 5.80 2.00
N GLN A 25 -8.53 7.11 2.10
CA GLN A 25 -7.87 8.08 1.24
C GLN A 25 -6.83 8.82 2.07
N ILE A 26 -5.58 8.72 1.64
CA ILE A 26 -4.46 9.41 2.25
C ILE A 26 -3.77 10.26 1.19
N TRP A 27 -3.27 11.43 1.61
CA TRP A 27 -2.42 12.25 0.77
C TRP A 27 -0.97 11.84 1.01
N VAL A 28 -0.27 11.49 -0.07
CA VAL A 28 1.16 11.12 -0.05
C VAL A 28 1.96 12.16 -0.82
N PRO A 29 3.27 12.31 -0.52
CA PRO A 29 4.12 13.20 -1.30
C PRO A 29 4.13 12.82 -2.78
N ASP A 30 4.23 13.82 -3.66
CA ASP A 30 4.32 13.59 -5.10
C ASP A 30 5.65 12.91 -5.46
N VAL A 31 5.55 11.66 -5.91
CA VAL A 31 6.68 10.80 -6.29
C VAL A 31 7.46 11.31 -7.51
N ARG A 32 6.90 12.27 -8.25
CA ARG A 32 7.54 12.88 -9.43
C ARG A 32 8.36 14.12 -9.09
N ARG A 33 8.29 14.60 -7.85
CA ARG A 33 9.03 15.79 -7.42
C ARG A 33 10.54 15.50 -7.48
N PRO A 34 11.38 16.41 -8.00
CA PRO A 34 12.82 16.29 -7.87
C PRO A 34 13.22 16.08 -6.40
N GLY A 35 14.11 15.12 -6.16
CA GLY A 35 14.58 14.75 -4.81
C GLY A 35 13.67 13.79 -4.04
N PHE A 36 12.56 13.31 -4.61
CA PHE A 36 11.74 12.28 -3.96
C PHE A 36 12.54 10.99 -3.68
N ALA A 37 13.32 10.52 -4.67
CA ALA A 37 14.16 9.34 -4.51
C ALA A 37 15.21 9.50 -3.39
N ASP A 38 15.83 10.68 -3.28
CA ASP A 38 16.80 10.99 -2.23
C ASP A 38 16.14 10.99 -0.84
N GLU A 39 14.94 11.56 -0.75
CA GLU A 39 14.17 11.57 0.50
C GLU A 39 13.72 10.16 0.90
N CYS A 40 13.29 9.33 -0.06
CA CYS A 40 13.01 7.92 0.18
C CYS A 40 14.25 7.21 0.72
N ALA A 41 15.41 7.36 0.07
CA ALA A 41 16.65 6.74 0.51
C ALA A 41 17.07 7.21 1.92
N ARG A 42 16.87 8.50 2.22
CA ARG A 42 17.13 9.06 3.55
C ARG A 42 16.22 8.45 4.61
N GLN A 43 14.91 8.40 4.35
CA GLN A 43 13.93 7.85 5.29
C GLN A 43 14.10 6.35 5.50
N SER A 44 14.31 5.57 4.44
CA SER A 44 14.59 4.13 4.55
C SER A 44 15.82 3.86 5.42
N ARG A 45 16.89 4.65 5.28
CA ARG A 45 18.08 4.50 6.15
C ARG A 45 17.79 4.80 7.62
N VAL A 46 16.95 5.79 7.90
CA VAL A 46 16.55 6.13 9.27
C VAL A 46 15.73 4.99 9.89
N ILE A 47 14.79 4.41 9.15
CA ILE A 47 13.98 3.28 9.61
C ILE A 47 14.86 2.04 9.79
N HIS A 48 15.80 1.79 8.88
CA HIS A 48 16.71 0.65 8.98
C HIS A 48 17.62 0.69 10.21
N GLN A 49 17.89 1.89 10.73
CA GLN A 49 18.65 2.08 11.96
C GLN A 49 17.78 2.00 13.22
N SER A 50 16.47 1.84 13.09
CA SER A 50 15.55 1.68 14.22
C SER A 50 15.58 0.24 14.73
N ILE A 51 15.55 0.09 16.05
CA ILE A 51 15.59 -1.22 16.72
C ILE A 51 14.35 -2.06 16.38
N ASP A 52 13.23 -1.39 16.10
CA ASP A 52 11.91 -2.00 15.94
C ASP A 52 11.59 -2.41 14.48
N GLU A 53 12.47 -2.14 13.50
CA GLU A 53 12.17 -2.42 12.08
C GLU A 53 11.94 -3.92 11.84
N GLY A 54 12.78 -4.79 12.42
CA GLY A 54 12.66 -6.24 12.26
C GLY A 54 11.32 -6.77 12.77
N ASP A 55 10.98 -6.46 14.01
CA ASP A 55 9.71 -6.89 14.63
C ASP A 55 8.49 -6.36 13.87
N LEU A 56 8.57 -5.13 13.35
CA LEU A 56 7.50 -4.53 12.54
C LEU A 56 7.35 -5.26 11.19
N LEU A 57 8.45 -5.57 10.51
CA LEU A 57 8.42 -6.30 9.24
C LEU A 57 7.89 -7.72 9.43
N ASP A 58 8.32 -8.41 10.48
CA ASP A 58 7.83 -9.75 10.85
C ASP A 58 6.32 -9.71 11.16
N PHE A 59 5.85 -8.70 11.89
CA PHE A 59 4.42 -8.51 12.14
C PHE A 59 3.64 -8.28 10.84
N ILE A 60 4.15 -7.43 9.95
CA ILE A 60 3.51 -7.16 8.65
C ILE A 60 3.44 -8.44 7.81
N GLU A 61 4.52 -9.20 7.72
CA GLU A 61 4.56 -10.47 7.00
C GLU A 61 3.51 -11.45 7.53
N GLN A 62 3.42 -11.59 8.85
CA GLN A 62 2.42 -12.45 9.50
C GLN A 62 0.97 -11.97 9.30
N ALA A 63 0.75 -10.66 9.25
CA ALA A 63 -0.58 -10.07 9.09
C ALA A 63 -1.05 -9.99 7.62
N THR A 64 -0.16 -10.25 6.66
CA THR A 64 -0.46 -10.06 5.24
C THR A 64 -1.18 -11.29 4.65
N ASP A 65 -2.40 -11.08 4.16
CA ASP A 65 -3.24 -12.14 3.58
C ASP A 65 -2.91 -12.46 2.10
N LEU A 66 -1.65 -12.29 1.69
CA LEU A 66 -1.18 -12.62 0.33
C LEU A 66 -1.05 -14.14 0.09
N SER A 67 -1.49 -14.97 1.05
CA SER A 67 -1.49 -16.43 1.04
C SER A 67 -2.48 -17.06 0.05
N HIS A 68 -3.17 -16.27 -0.78
CA HIS A 68 -4.06 -16.80 -1.81
C HIS A 68 -3.29 -17.00 -3.14
N PRO A 69 -2.84 -18.24 -3.46
CA PRO A 69 -2.53 -18.57 -4.85
C PRO A 69 -3.82 -18.44 -5.69
N GLN A 70 -3.70 -17.76 -6.83
CA GLN A 70 -4.71 -17.76 -7.90
C GLN A 70 -4.77 -19.14 -8.56
#